data_AF-Q08XH7-F1
#
_entry.id   AF-Q08XH7-F1
#
_cell.length_a   1.000
_cell.length_b   1.000
_cell.length_c   1.000
_cell.angle_alpha   90.00
_cell.angle_beta   90.00
_cell.angle_gamma   90.00
#
_symmetry.space_group_name_H-M   'P 1'
#
loop_
_entity.id
_entity.type
_entity.pdbx_description
1 polymer ?
#
loop_
_entity_poly.entity_id
_entity_poly.type
_entity_poly.pdbx_seq_one_letter_code
_entity_poly.pdbx_strand_id
1 'polypeptide(L)'
;MAPPRVSPVELLPPTVDRSVTQRVEVRDPPVAPSVQVDVQRQVEGIVDILWVVDDSGSMANQRETLTLNFSRFLEELLRLQVRFQIGVISTNFVDRGVLRGTTKIITGETPEPRQVFLQNTAFPASSRARLEQGLRMMELALTEPNLSGANAGFLRPNAALAVIVVTDEDDGSYGDPAYYARFLRSLKGPGNENLSSLSIIGGTTPDGCFPPGEEVYFGGRADPAFRYSAVATRTGGIVGSICDASFESTLVKIASALNSLRRAFPLSLKPVPATLHVLVNGTPVPRDLVNGWQYRADTQSVAFLGNYVPPPGALLRFEYALAPP
;
A
#
# COMPACT_ATOMS: atom_id res chain seq x y z
N MET A 1 -70.22 -14.69 -99.99
CA MET A 1 -69.75 -15.46 -98.82
C MET A 1 -69.17 -14.47 -97.82
N ALA A 2 -69.69 -14.43 -96.59
CA ALA A 2 -69.17 -13.57 -95.53
C ALA A 2 -68.09 -14.34 -94.73
N PRO A 3 -66.87 -13.80 -94.53
CA PRO A 3 -65.91 -14.33 -93.57
C PRO A 3 -66.01 -13.63 -92.20
N PRO A 4 -65.44 -14.20 -91.13
CA PRO A 4 -66.16 -14.54 -89.90
C PRO A 4 -66.15 -13.44 -88.82
N ARG A 5 -67.10 -13.54 -87.88
CA ARG A 5 -67.09 -12.80 -86.61
C ARG A 5 -65.96 -13.33 -85.72
N VAL A 6 -65.04 -12.45 -85.32
CA VAL A 6 -64.03 -12.73 -84.30
C VAL A 6 -64.68 -12.51 -82.93
N SER A 7 -64.63 -13.51 -82.06
CA SER A 7 -65.07 -13.38 -80.66
C SER A 7 -63.99 -12.66 -79.84
N PRO A 8 -64.35 -11.82 -78.86
CA PRO A 8 -63.36 -11.14 -78.03
C PRO A 8 -62.60 -12.17 -77.17
N VAL A 9 -61.28 -12.05 -77.14
CA VAL A 9 -60.41 -12.85 -76.27
C VAL A 9 -60.56 -12.34 -74.84
N GLU A 10 -61.03 -13.18 -73.94
CA GLU A 10 -61.07 -12.89 -72.51
C GLU A 10 -59.69 -13.16 -71.90
N LEU A 11 -59.01 -12.11 -71.43
CA LEU A 11 -57.73 -12.23 -70.73
C LEU A 11 -58.00 -12.60 -69.26
N LEU A 12 -57.77 -13.85 -68.90
CA LEU A 12 -57.77 -14.27 -67.51
C LEU A 12 -56.60 -13.60 -66.77
N PRO A 13 -56.81 -13.12 -65.52
CA PRO A 13 -55.72 -12.53 -64.74
C PRO A 13 -54.64 -13.57 -64.46
N PRO A 14 -53.35 -13.17 -64.43
CA PRO A 14 -52.25 -14.10 -64.22
C PRO A 14 -52.36 -14.76 -62.85
N THR A 15 -52.33 -16.10 -62.82
CA THR A 15 -52.16 -16.89 -61.60
C THR A 15 -50.74 -16.71 -61.07
N VAL A 16 -50.62 -16.03 -59.93
CA VAL A 16 -49.34 -15.89 -59.22
C VAL A 16 -49.05 -17.18 -58.46
N ASP A 17 -48.09 -17.96 -58.93
CA ASP A 17 -47.58 -19.12 -58.22
C ASP A 17 -46.82 -18.67 -56.96
N ARG A 18 -47.36 -19.02 -55.79
CA ARG A 18 -46.74 -18.73 -54.48
C ARG A 18 -46.09 -19.97 -53.86
N SER A 19 -45.91 -21.05 -54.61
CA SER A 19 -45.38 -22.33 -54.10
C SER A 19 -43.89 -22.27 -53.70
N VAL A 20 -43.17 -21.20 -54.05
CA VAL A 20 -41.75 -21.01 -53.74
C VAL A 20 -41.51 -19.81 -52.82
N THR A 21 -42.27 -19.68 -51.73
CA THR A 21 -41.79 -18.92 -50.56
C THR A 21 -41.28 -19.90 -49.52
N GLN A 22 -40.06 -20.40 -49.73
CA GLN A 22 -39.27 -20.89 -48.59
C GLN A 22 -39.25 -19.75 -47.57
N ARG A 23 -39.80 -20.00 -46.37
CA ARG A 23 -39.64 -19.10 -45.23
C ARG A 23 -38.14 -18.82 -45.11
N VAL A 24 -37.75 -17.58 -45.35
CA VAL A 24 -36.41 -17.11 -45.00
C VAL A 24 -36.35 -17.19 -43.48
N GLU A 25 -35.63 -18.19 -42.98
CA GLU A 25 -35.31 -18.28 -41.55
C GLU A 25 -34.24 -17.21 -41.30
N VAL A 26 -34.67 -16.04 -40.83
CA VAL A 26 -33.76 -15.00 -40.37
C VAL A 26 -33.08 -15.54 -39.12
N ARG A 27 -31.86 -16.03 -39.29
CA ARG A 27 -30.98 -16.30 -38.16
C ARG A 27 -30.35 -14.99 -37.77
N ASP A 28 -30.54 -14.58 -36.51
CA ASP A 28 -29.79 -13.47 -35.96
C ASP A 28 -28.31 -13.71 -36.23
N PRO A 29 -27.55 -12.72 -36.74
CA PRO A 29 -26.12 -12.86 -36.84
C PRO A 29 -25.59 -13.25 -35.46
N PRO A 30 -24.64 -14.19 -35.35
CA PRO A 30 -24.06 -14.53 -34.06
C PRO A 30 -23.54 -13.24 -33.44
N VAL A 31 -24.17 -12.82 -32.34
CA VAL A 31 -23.74 -11.65 -31.58
C VAL A 31 -22.35 -11.99 -31.07
N ALA A 32 -21.31 -11.45 -31.72
CA ALA A 32 -19.97 -11.56 -31.19
C ALA A 32 -20.02 -10.91 -29.80
N PRO A 33 -19.60 -11.61 -28.73
CA PRO A 33 -19.63 -11.04 -27.40
C PRO A 33 -18.85 -9.72 -27.45
N SER A 34 -19.47 -8.62 -27.01
CA SER A 34 -18.77 -7.35 -26.87
C SER A 34 -17.61 -7.56 -25.91
N VAL A 35 -16.38 -7.46 -26.41
CA VAL A 35 -15.15 -7.62 -25.61
C VAL A 35 -14.73 -6.25 -25.09
N GLN A 36 -14.51 -6.17 -23.78
CA GLN A 36 -13.93 -5.02 -23.10
C GLN A 36 -12.47 -5.31 -22.78
N VAL A 37 -11.62 -4.29 -22.90
CA VAL A 37 -10.21 -4.33 -22.51
C VAL A 37 -9.92 -3.17 -21.57
N ASP A 38 -9.65 -3.49 -20.32
CA ASP A 38 -9.17 -2.52 -19.34
C ASP A 38 -7.66 -2.58 -19.24
N VAL A 39 -7.01 -1.42 -19.35
CA VAL A 39 -5.58 -1.28 -19.13
C VAL A 39 -5.37 -0.40 -17.89
N GLN A 40 -4.70 -0.96 -16.89
CA GLN A 40 -4.37 -0.28 -15.65
C GLN A 40 -2.88 -0.41 -15.37
N ARG A 41 -2.34 0.46 -14.51
CA ARG A 41 -0.92 0.43 -14.13
C ARG A 41 -0.80 0.21 -12.63
N GLN A 42 0.08 -0.68 -12.18
CA GLN A 42 0.40 -0.79 -10.77
C GLN A 42 1.07 0.50 -10.28
N VAL A 43 0.86 0.86 -9.02
CA VAL A 43 1.58 2.00 -8.43
C VAL A 43 3.09 1.74 -8.45
N GLU A 44 3.89 2.79 -8.56
CA GLU A 44 5.32 2.67 -8.27
C GLU A 44 5.47 2.32 -6.78
N GLY A 45 6.31 1.34 -6.45
CA GLY A 45 6.57 0.94 -5.07
C GLY A 45 7.47 1.98 -4.40
N ILE A 46 6.91 3.14 -4.07
CA ILE A 46 7.63 4.26 -3.49
C ILE A 46 7.14 4.46 -2.06
N VAL A 47 8.07 4.56 -1.11
CA VAL A 47 7.74 4.77 0.30
C VAL A 47 8.67 5.78 0.96
N ASP A 48 8.11 6.65 1.78
CA ASP A 48 8.83 7.50 2.73
C ASP A 48 8.71 6.86 4.11
N ILE A 49 9.84 6.62 4.77
CA ILE A 49 9.91 5.93 6.06
C ILE A 49 10.50 6.90 7.07
N LEU A 50 9.67 7.34 8.01
CA LEU A 50 10.07 8.20 9.11
C LEU A 50 10.31 7.35 10.35
N TRP A 51 11.57 7.25 10.76
CA TRP A 51 11.93 6.64 12.03
C TRP A 51 11.85 7.68 13.13
N VAL A 52 11.05 7.40 14.16
CA VAL A 52 10.97 8.19 15.38
C VAL A 52 11.63 7.35 16.46
N VAL A 53 12.86 7.71 16.84
CA VAL A 53 13.67 6.91 17.75
C VAL A 53 13.84 7.68 19.04
N ASP A 54 13.48 7.03 20.13
CA ASP A 54 13.71 7.49 21.48
C ASP A 54 15.21 7.74 21.73
N ASP A 55 15.51 8.96 22.17
CA ASP A 55 16.86 9.44 22.37
C ASP A 55 17.37 9.26 23.81
N SER A 56 16.57 8.68 24.69
CA SER A 56 16.94 8.46 26.08
C SER A 56 18.19 7.58 26.25
N GLY A 57 18.76 7.69 27.45
CA GLY A 57 19.89 6.88 27.87
C GLY A 57 19.53 5.42 28.12
N SER A 58 18.28 5.09 28.46
CA SER A 58 17.84 3.70 28.68
C SER A 58 17.83 2.92 27.37
N MET A 59 17.51 3.58 26.25
CA MET A 59 17.50 3.00 24.91
C MET A 59 18.87 2.63 24.32
N ALA A 60 19.97 2.68 25.08
CA ALA A 60 21.31 2.45 24.55
C ALA A 60 21.48 1.02 23.97
N ASN A 61 21.05 0.00 24.69
CA ASN A 61 21.17 -1.41 24.28
C ASN A 61 20.22 -1.73 23.10
N GLN A 62 19.02 -1.16 23.14
CA GLN A 62 17.97 -1.32 22.13
C GLN A 62 18.37 -0.63 20.83
N ARG A 63 19.10 0.48 20.88
CA ARG A 63 19.65 1.15 19.68
C ARG A 63 20.74 0.33 19.00
N GLU A 64 21.55 -0.40 19.76
CA GLU A 64 22.48 -1.37 19.18
C GLU A 64 21.72 -2.51 18.48
N THR A 65 20.68 -3.04 19.13
CA THR A 65 19.78 -4.05 18.54
C THR A 65 19.10 -3.52 17.28
N LEU A 66 18.55 -2.31 17.31
CA LEU A 66 17.93 -1.64 16.16
C LEU A 66 18.91 -1.54 14.99
N THR A 67 20.14 -1.12 15.25
CA THR A 67 21.21 -1.01 14.25
C THR A 67 21.52 -2.34 13.58
N LEU A 68 21.63 -3.41 14.36
CA LEU A 68 21.93 -4.75 13.84
C LEU A 68 20.80 -5.25 12.93
N ASN A 69 19.55 -4.96 13.30
CA ASN A 69 18.38 -5.36 12.52
C ASN A 69 18.10 -4.46 11.30
N PHE A 70 18.61 -3.21 11.29
CA PHE A 70 18.42 -2.27 10.18
C PHE A 70 19.02 -2.78 8.86
N SER A 71 20.17 -3.48 8.91
CA SER A 71 20.78 -4.07 7.70
C SER A 71 19.82 -4.97 6.94
N ARG A 72 19.13 -5.89 7.65
CA ARG A 72 18.16 -6.79 7.04
C ARG A 72 16.93 -6.06 6.55
N PHE A 73 16.45 -5.06 7.30
CA PHE A 73 15.35 -4.22 6.85
C PHE A 73 15.67 -3.53 5.51
N LEU A 74 16.89 -2.98 5.38
CA LEU A 74 17.35 -2.36 4.14
C LEU A 74 17.47 -3.39 2.99
N GLU A 75 18.06 -4.55 3.26
CA GLU A 75 18.14 -5.66 2.29
C GLU A 75 16.75 -6.07 1.79
N GLU A 76 15.75 -6.12 2.66
CA GLU A 76 14.38 -6.43 2.28
C GLU A 76 13.74 -5.33 1.42
N LEU A 77 13.94 -4.05 1.74
CA LEU A 77 13.46 -2.95 0.90
C LEU A 77 14.07 -3.00 -0.51
N LEU A 78 15.37 -3.33 -0.60
CA LEU A 78 16.06 -3.52 -1.88
C LEU A 78 15.54 -4.75 -2.63
N ARG A 79 15.32 -5.87 -1.94
CA ARG A 79 14.76 -7.10 -2.52
C ARG A 79 13.34 -6.91 -3.05
N LEU A 80 12.52 -6.14 -2.34
CA LEU A 80 11.17 -5.78 -2.76
C LEU A 80 11.14 -4.74 -3.91
N GLN A 81 12.32 -4.27 -4.35
CA GLN A 81 12.48 -3.24 -5.39
C GLN A 81 11.69 -1.96 -5.08
N VAL A 82 11.62 -1.61 -3.79
CA VAL A 82 10.92 -0.42 -3.31
C VAL A 82 11.85 0.78 -3.35
N ARG A 83 11.43 1.87 -4.01
CA ARG A 83 12.14 3.15 -3.98
C ARG A 83 11.84 3.88 -2.67
N PHE A 84 12.74 3.76 -1.70
CA PHE A 84 12.54 4.34 -0.37
C PHE A 84 13.24 5.70 -0.18
N GLN A 85 12.69 6.49 0.75
CA GLN A 85 13.39 7.55 1.46
C GLN A 85 13.29 7.24 2.95
N ILE A 86 14.39 7.30 3.68
CA ILE A 86 14.44 7.08 5.13
C ILE A 86 14.89 8.38 5.80
N GLY A 87 14.09 8.85 6.75
CA GLY A 87 14.40 9.97 7.62
C GLY A 87 14.36 9.52 9.07
N VAL A 88 15.15 10.16 9.93
CA VAL A 88 15.20 9.85 11.37
C VAL A 88 14.95 11.13 12.16
N ILE A 89 14.07 11.07 13.15
CA ILE A 89 13.86 12.11 14.17
C ILE A 89 13.96 11.48 15.56
N SER A 90 14.14 12.31 16.59
CA SER A 90 14.03 11.89 17.99
C SER A 90 12.61 12.05 18.54
N THR A 91 12.37 11.53 19.73
CA THR A 91 11.19 11.84 20.56
C THR A 91 11.34 13.16 21.33
N ASN A 92 12.54 13.73 21.39
CA ASN A 92 12.85 14.98 22.09
C ASN A 92 12.14 16.21 21.51
N PHE A 93 11.30 16.86 22.31
CA PHE A 93 10.56 18.05 21.86
C PHE A 93 11.45 19.23 21.42
N VAL A 94 12.70 19.30 21.92
CA VAL A 94 13.65 20.35 21.58
C VAL A 94 14.16 20.22 20.14
N ASP A 95 14.14 19.01 19.57
CA ASP A 95 14.58 18.75 18.19
C ASP A 95 13.52 19.18 17.16
N ARG A 96 12.29 19.50 17.60
CA ARG A 96 11.22 20.11 16.79
C ARG A 96 10.89 19.34 15.51
N GLY A 97 11.03 18.00 15.53
CA GLY A 97 10.75 17.14 14.39
C GLY A 97 11.68 17.33 13.19
N VAL A 98 12.86 17.93 13.38
CA VAL A 98 13.84 18.10 12.30
C VAL A 98 14.56 16.78 12.04
N LEU A 99 14.68 16.38 10.76
CA LEU A 99 15.44 15.20 10.36
C LEU A 99 16.90 15.33 10.80
N ARG A 100 17.39 14.28 11.45
CA ARG A 100 18.73 14.17 12.00
C ARG A 100 19.76 13.77 10.94
N GLY A 101 21.02 14.05 11.27
CA GLY A 101 22.16 13.71 10.44
C GLY A 101 22.60 14.81 9.48
N THR A 102 23.83 14.69 8.98
CA THR A 102 24.30 15.48 7.84
C THR A 102 23.56 15.08 6.57
N THR A 103 23.40 13.77 6.35
CA THR A 103 22.52 13.22 5.32
C THR A 103 21.17 12.92 5.95
N LYS A 104 20.21 13.83 5.72
CA LYS A 104 18.87 13.77 6.34
C LYS A 104 17.93 12.75 5.71
N ILE A 105 18.09 12.52 4.41
CA ILE A 105 17.24 11.62 3.62
C ILE A 105 18.15 10.54 3.05
N ILE A 106 17.97 9.32 3.53
CA ILE A 106 18.71 8.13 3.09
C ILE A 106 17.90 7.45 1.98
N THR A 107 18.55 7.14 0.88
CA THR A 107 17.96 6.50 -0.31
C THR A 107 18.80 5.28 -0.71
N GLY A 108 18.34 4.51 -1.70
CA GLY A 108 19.14 3.43 -2.30
C GLY A 108 20.43 3.89 -2.99
N GLU A 109 20.58 5.20 -3.24
CA GLU A 109 21.76 5.80 -3.85
C GLU A 109 22.70 6.45 -2.82
N THR A 110 22.29 6.50 -1.54
CA THR A 110 23.13 7.05 -0.47
C THR A 110 24.33 6.13 -0.26
N PRO A 111 25.58 6.64 -0.31
CA PRO A 111 26.76 5.84 0.02
C PRO A 111 26.71 5.35 1.47
N GLU A 112 27.01 4.08 1.69
CA GLU A 112 27.00 3.44 3.02
C GLU A 112 25.72 3.77 3.83
N PRO A 113 24.52 3.49 3.29
CA PRO A 113 23.25 3.95 3.88
C PRO A 113 23.03 3.42 5.30
N ARG A 114 23.59 2.24 5.61
CA ARG A 114 23.63 1.68 6.96
C ARG A 114 24.41 2.56 7.93
N GLN A 115 25.60 3.03 7.52
CA GLN A 115 26.44 3.88 8.36
C GLN A 115 25.79 5.25 8.58
N VAL A 116 25.12 5.80 7.57
CA VAL A 116 24.36 7.04 7.69
C VAL A 116 23.19 6.86 8.67
N PHE A 117 22.41 5.77 8.55
CA PHE A 117 21.32 5.49 9.49
C PHE A 117 21.83 5.41 10.93
N LEU A 118 22.92 4.67 11.13
CA LEU A 118 23.66 4.55 12.38
C LEU A 118 24.01 5.90 13.02
N GLN A 119 24.55 6.82 12.22
CA GLN A 119 24.89 8.17 12.66
C GLN A 119 23.62 8.97 13.02
N ASN A 120 22.54 8.79 12.25
CA ASN A 120 21.28 9.50 12.48
C ASN A 120 20.56 9.03 13.74
N THR A 121 20.73 7.76 14.14
CA THR A 121 20.20 7.17 15.39
C THR A 121 21.18 7.25 16.58
N ALA A 122 22.34 7.87 16.39
CA ALA A 122 23.27 8.14 17.48
C ALA A 122 22.83 9.38 18.26
N PHE A 123 22.45 9.18 19.52
CA PHE A 123 22.07 10.24 20.44
C PHE A 123 23.14 10.42 21.53
N PRO A 124 23.42 11.65 21.98
CA PRO A 124 24.32 11.89 23.10
C PRO A 124 23.85 11.13 24.33
N ALA A 125 24.76 10.53 25.11
CA ALA A 125 24.39 9.86 26.37
C ALA A 125 23.76 10.81 27.42
N SER A 126 23.92 12.13 27.22
CA SER A 126 23.27 13.17 28.02
C SER A 126 21.89 13.57 27.52
N SER A 127 21.41 13.00 26.40
CA SER A 127 20.07 13.27 25.92
C SER A 127 19.08 12.72 26.95
N ARG A 128 18.39 13.64 27.61
CA ARG A 128 17.34 13.35 28.59
C ARG A 128 16.19 14.27 28.28
N ALA A 129 15.31 13.84 27.38
CA ALA A 129 14.00 14.43 27.32
C ALA A 129 13.27 14.05 28.62
N ARG A 130 12.68 15.02 29.33
CA ARG A 130 11.83 14.72 30.49
C ARG A 130 10.43 14.23 30.08
N LEU A 131 10.08 14.46 28.82
CA LEU A 131 8.81 14.17 28.19
C LEU A 131 9.13 13.77 26.75
N GLU A 132 8.96 12.50 26.45
CA GLU A 132 9.16 11.96 25.10
C GLU A 132 7.90 12.13 24.28
N GLN A 133 7.98 12.99 23.26
CA GLN A 133 6.81 13.43 22.50
C GLN A 133 6.89 12.95 21.06
N GLY A 134 7.10 11.66 20.85
CA GLY A 134 7.30 11.09 19.51
C GLY A 134 6.13 11.34 18.56
N LEU A 135 4.88 11.29 19.03
CA LEU A 135 3.72 11.63 18.19
C LEU A 135 3.72 13.11 17.78
N ARG A 136 4.10 14.03 18.68
CA ARG A 136 4.25 15.45 18.35
C ARG A 136 5.44 15.69 17.44
N MET A 137 6.58 15.01 17.63
CA MET A 137 7.75 15.16 16.78
C MET A 137 7.47 14.64 15.36
N MET A 138 6.76 13.52 15.24
CA MET A 138 6.25 13.01 13.96
C MET A 138 5.37 14.05 13.26
N GLU A 139 4.40 14.64 13.98
CA GLU A 139 3.54 15.68 13.42
C GLU A 139 4.36 16.87 12.91
N LEU A 140 5.26 17.42 13.74
CA LEU A 140 6.12 18.54 13.34
C LEU A 140 7.02 18.18 12.15
N ALA A 141 7.51 16.95 12.06
CA ALA A 141 8.36 16.51 10.96
C ALA A 141 7.61 16.50 9.62
N LEU A 142 6.29 16.32 9.67
CA LEU A 142 5.38 16.13 8.54
C LEU A 142 4.45 17.33 8.31
N THR A 143 4.75 18.49 8.89
CA THR A 143 4.02 19.74 8.67
C THR A 143 4.96 20.90 8.36
N GLU A 144 4.39 22.00 7.88
CA GLU A 144 5.13 23.25 7.79
C GLU A 144 5.53 23.79 9.18
N PRO A 145 6.67 24.48 9.31
CA PRO A 145 7.60 24.86 8.23
C PRO A 145 8.65 23.80 7.89
N ASN A 146 8.63 22.63 8.54
CA ASN A 146 9.68 21.63 8.33
C ASN A 146 9.60 21.02 6.92
N LEU A 147 8.40 20.76 6.40
CA LEU A 147 8.23 20.20 5.05
C LEU A 147 8.82 21.07 3.94
N SER A 148 8.70 22.40 4.02
CA SER A 148 9.35 23.31 3.07
C SER A 148 10.77 23.74 3.49
N GLY A 149 11.11 23.57 4.76
CA GLY A 149 12.40 23.97 5.35
C GLY A 149 13.29 22.78 5.67
N ALA A 150 13.42 22.47 6.97
CA ALA A 150 14.46 21.59 7.47
C ALA A 150 14.35 20.12 7.01
N ASN A 151 13.17 19.69 6.58
CA ASN A 151 12.84 18.35 6.10
C ASN A 151 12.44 18.35 4.61
N ALA A 152 12.79 19.41 3.88
CA ALA A 152 12.47 19.55 2.47
C ALA A 152 12.88 18.31 1.65
N GLY A 153 11.95 17.83 0.83
CA GLY A 153 12.13 16.65 -0.03
C GLY A 153 11.79 15.30 0.63
N PHE A 154 11.52 15.26 1.94
CA PHE A 154 11.25 13.99 2.62
C PHE A 154 9.87 13.38 2.29
N LEU A 155 8.79 14.17 2.37
CA LEU A 155 7.44 13.67 2.15
C LEU A 155 7.04 13.85 0.68
N ARG A 156 7.03 12.76 -0.09
CA ARG A 156 6.69 12.77 -1.52
C ARG A 156 5.18 12.52 -1.72
N PRO A 157 4.52 13.26 -2.62
CA PRO A 157 3.08 13.11 -2.83
C PRO A 157 2.69 11.77 -3.47
N ASN A 158 3.58 11.16 -4.26
CA ASN A 158 3.36 9.88 -4.93
C ASN A 158 3.91 8.67 -4.17
N ALA A 159 4.35 8.84 -2.93
CA ALA A 159 4.86 7.77 -2.08
C ALA A 159 3.87 7.42 -0.97
N ALA A 160 3.83 6.15 -0.55
CA ALA A 160 3.27 5.81 0.76
C ALA A 160 4.14 6.41 1.88
N LEU A 161 3.56 6.67 3.05
CA LEU A 161 4.27 7.09 4.25
C LEU A 161 4.16 5.99 5.31
N ALA A 162 5.29 5.63 5.88
CA ALA A 162 5.32 4.81 7.08
C ALA A 162 6.13 5.48 8.17
N VAL A 163 5.51 5.59 9.34
CA VAL A 163 6.18 6.03 10.54
C VAL A 163 6.51 4.79 11.36
N ILE A 164 7.77 4.64 11.76
CA ILE A 164 8.21 3.55 12.63
C ILE A 164 8.75 4.18 13.90
N VAL A 165 8.05 3.96 15.01
CA VAL A 165 8.46 4.43 16.32
C VAL A 165 9.23 3.31 17.03
N VAL A 166 10.32 3.65 17.71
CA VAL A 166 11.10 2.72 18.55
C VAL A 166 11.40 3.42 19.88
N THR A 167 10.86 2.89 20.99
CA THR A 167 10.93 3.51 22.34
C THR A 167 10.69 2.47 23.43
N ASP A 168 11.26 2.68 24.61
CA ASP A 168 10.97 1.89 25.81
C ASP A 168 9.91 2.54 26.71
N GLU A 169 9.27 3.64 26.28
CA GLU A 169 8.18 4.29 27.01
C GLU A 169 6.93 4.60 26.18
N ASP A 170 5.87 5.10 26.84
CA ASP A 170 4.67 5.57 26.15
C ASP A 170 4.80 7.04 25.72
N ASP A 171 4.01 7.46 24.74
CA ASP A 171 4.05 8.82 24.21
C ASP A 171 3.59 9.87 25.23
N GLY A 172 4.45 10.82 25.57
CA GLY A 172 4.14 12.00 26.39
C GLY A 172 3.57 13.20 25.63
N SER A 173 3.14 13.04 24.37
CA SER A 173 2.58 14.14 23.59
C SER A 173 1.18 14.53 24.07
N TYR A 174 0.87 15.83 24.00
CA TYR A 174 -0.47 16.33 24.33
C TYR A 174 -1.50 15.95 23.27
N GLY A 175 -2.70 15.56 23.70
CA GLY A 175 -3.83 15.26 22.81
C GLY A 175 -4.15 13.78 22.69
N ASP A 176 -5.29 13.50 22.06
CA ASP A 176 -5.82 12.14 21.89
C ASP A 176 -5.06 11.38 20.78
N PRO A 177 -4.64 10.12 20.97
CA PRO A 177 -4.04 9.31 19.90
C PRO A 177 -4.85 9.26 18.59
N ALA A 178 -6.18 9.33 18.67
CA ALA A 178 -7.05 9.40 17.50
C ALA A 178 -6.84 10.67 16.66
N TYR A 179 -6.39 11.78 17.24
CA TYR A 179 -5.98 12.96 16.50
C TYR A 179 -4.79 12.64 15.58
N TYR A 180 -3.72 12.07 16.13
CA TYR A 180 -2.52 11.71 15.37
C TYR A 180 -2.80 10.67 14.27
N ALA A 181 -3.68 9.70 14.55
CA ALA A 181 -4.13 8.74 13.54
C ALA A 181 -4.88 9.43 12.38
N ARG A 182 -5.77 10.39 12.68
CA ARG A 182 -6.46 11.17 11.64
C ARG A 182 -5.51 12.07 10.86
N PHE A 183 -4.56 12.70 11.55
CA PHE A 183 -3.50 13.50 10.93
C PHE A 183 -2.76 12.67 9.87
N LEU A 184 -2.20 11.51 10.24
CA LEU A 184 -1.48 10.63 9.30
C LEU A 184 -2.35 10.24 8.09
N ARG A 185 -3.59 9.82 8.34
CA ARG A 185 -4.54 9.44 7.27
C ARG A 185 -4.86 10.58 6.32
N SER A 186 -4.76 11.83 6.75
CA SER A 186 -5.03 13.00 5.90
C SER A 186 -3.86 13.39 4.98
N LEU A 187 -2.63 12.97 5.29
CA LEU A 187 -1.41 13.48 4.63
C LEU A 187 -1.31 13.18 3.12
N LYS A 188 -1.96 12.12 2.64
CA LYS A 188 -1.88 11.69 1.24
C LYS A 188 -3.12 12.08 0.42
N GLY A 189 -3.97 12.93 0.99
CA GLY A 189 -5.19 13.44 0.37
C GLY A 189 -6.38 12.46 0.46
N PRO A 190 -7.58 12.94 0.10
CA PRO A 190 -8.81 12.15 0.19
C PRO A 190 -8.74 10.85 -0.64
N GLY A 191 -9.18 9.73 -0.06
CA GLY A 191 -9.19 8.42 -0.70
C GLY A 191 -7.86 7.66 -0.64
N ASN A 192 -6.83 8.26 -0.04
CA ASN A 192 -5.50 7.68 0.14
C ASN A 192 -5.15 7.45 1.62
N GLU A 193 -6.17 7.32 2.48
CA GLU A 193 -5.99 7.24 3.93
C GLU A 193 -5.12 6.05 4.36
N ASN A 194 -5.13 4.98 3.57
CA ASN A 194 -4.34 3.77 3.82
C ASN A 194 -2.90 3.86 3.26
N LEU A 195 -2.52 4.97 2.62
CA LEU A 195 -1.14 5.21 2.18
C LEU A 195 -0.26 5.77 3.30
N SER A 196 -0.81 6.05 4.49
CA SER A 196 -0.06 6.50 5.66
C SER A 196 -0.34 5.60 6.85
N SER A 197 0.71 5.05 7.47
CA SER A 197 0.57 4.24 8.69
C SER A 197 1.66 4.54 9.71
N LEU A 198 1.37 4.24 10.98
CA LEU A 198 2.35 4.23 12.06
C LEU A 198 2.49 2.82 12.62
N SER A 199 3.72 2.34 12.73
CA SER A 199 4.08 1.11 13.43
C SER A 199 4.95 1.44 14.64
N ILE A 200 4.96 0.57 15.64
CA ILE A 200 5.68 0.75 16.89
C ILE A 200 6.46 -0.53 17.24
N ILE A 201 7.69 -0.36 17.67
CA ILE A 201 8.46 -1.34 18.44
C ILE A 201 8.61 -0.73 19.84
N GLY A 202 7.82 -1.21 20.79
CA GLY A 202 7.79 -0.63 22.14
C GLY A 202 7.43 -1.65 23.22
N GLY A 203 7.29 -1.20 24.46
CA GLY A 203 6.88 -2.08 25.56
C GLY A 203 5.48 -2.68 25.29
N THR A 204 5.34 -3.99 25.53
CA THR A 204 4.10 -4.72 25.24
C THR A 204 2.94 -4.24 26.09
N THR A 205 1.74 -4.14 25.53
CA THR A 205 0.54 -3.81 26.32
C THR A 205 -0.11 -5.09 26.87
N PRO A 206 -0.71 -5.08 28.08
CA PRO A 206 -0.90 -3.91 28.95
C PRO A 206 0.22 -3.67 29.98
N ASP A 207 1.14 -4.62 30.15
CA ASP A 207 2.03 -4.65 31.32
C ASP A 207 3.47 -4.18 31.04
N GLY A 208 3.78 -3.66 29.88
CA GLY A 208 5.17 -3.42 29.47
C GLY A 208 5.95 -4.74 29.34
N CYS A 209 7.27 -4.66 29.31
CA CYS A 209 8.15 -5.84 29.30
C CYS A 209 9.57 -5.45 29.74
N PHE A 210 10.42 -6.44 29.97
CA PHE A 210 11.85 -6.21 30.22
C PHE A 210 12.63 -6.54 28.95
N PRO A 211 13.37 -5.58 28.39
CA PRO A 211 14.30 -5.87 27.30
C PRO A 211 15.36 -6.90 27.73
N PRO A 212 15.81 -7.78 26.82
CA PRO A 212 16.80 -8.80 27.14
C PRO A 212 18.07 -8.21 27.76
N GLY A 213 18.44 -8.66 28.95
CA GLY A 213 19.63 -8.21 29.66
C GLY A 213 19.40 -7.00 30.57
N GLU A 214 18.18 -6.46 30.64
CA GLU A 214 17.82 -5.33 31.49
C GLU A 214 16.99 -5.69 32.73
N GLU A 215 16.69 -6.98 32.93
CA GLU A 215 15.87 -7.48 34.02
C GLU A 215 16.45 -7.16 35.41
N VAL A 216 17.76 -6.92 35.47
CA VAL A 216 18.53 -6.67 36.70
C VAL A 216 18.72 -5.19 37.03
N TYR A 217 18.42 -4.28 36.08
CA TYR A 217 18.61 -2.85 36.29
C TYR A 217 17.34 -2.18 36.78
N PHE A 218 17.48 -1.34 37.82
CA PHE A 218 16.38 -0.49 38.27
C PHE A 218 16.01 0.51 37.17
N GLY A 219 14.76 0.46 36.70
CA GLY A 219 14.30 1.24 35.56
C GLY A 219 14.54 0.60 34.19
N GLY A 220 15.01 -0.64 34.13
CA GLY A 220 15.18 -1.40 32.88
C GLY A 220 13.89 -2.04 32.34
N ARG A 221 12.72 -1.61 32.83
CA ARG A 221 11.43 -2.08 32.30
C ARG A 221 11.00 -1.10 31.22
N ALA A 222 10.70 -1.63 30.04
CA ALA A 222 10.00 -0.87 29.02
C ALA A 222 8.53 -0.71 29.44
N ASP A 223 8.06 0.53 29.54
CA ASP A 223 6.68 0.86 29.85
C ASP A 223 5.75 0.49 28.67
N PRO A 224 4.49 0.12 28.96
CA PRO A 224 3.53 -0.24 27.92
C PRO A 224 3.23 0.94 26.99
N ALA A 225 3.51 0.78 25.70
CA ALA A 225 3.32 1.83 24.67
C ALA A 225 1.85 1.96 24.22
N PHE A 226 0.93 2.28 25.14
CA PHE A 226 -0.51 2.34 24.89
C PHE A 226 -0.91 3.33 23.80
N ARG A 227 -0.38 4.56 23.85
CA ARG A 227 -0.75 5.63 22.92
C ARG A 227 -0.23 5.34 21.52
N TYR A 228 1.01 4.89 21.38
CA TYR A 228 1.54 4.46 20.08
C TYR A 228 0.77 3.27 19.53
N SER A 229 0.47 2.26 20.35
CA SER A 229 -0.33 1.09 19.93
C SER A 229 -1.74 1.47 19.45
N ALA A 230 -2.35 2.49 20.08
CA ALA A 230 -3.63 3.03 19.66
C ALA A 230 -3.55 3.71 18.28
N VAL A 231 -2.51 4.49 18.00
CA VAL A 231 -2.30 5.09 16.66
C VAL A 231 -2.00 4.01 15.63
N ALA A 232 -1.15 3.03 15.97
CA ALA A 232 -0.79 1.95 15.06
C ALA A 232 -2.02 1.15 14.63
N THR A 233 -2.84 0.73 15.59
CA THR A 233 -4.09 0.00 15.32
C THR A 233 -5.05 0.82 14.44
N ARG A 234 -5.20 2.12 14.72
CA ARG A 234 -6.11 3.00 13.96
C ARG A 234 -5.63 3.29 12.55
N THR A 235 -4.33 3.20 12.29
CA THR A 235 -3.73 3.44 10.97
C THR A 235 -3.41 2.15 10.22
N GLY A 236 -3.64 0.99 10.82
CA GLY A 236 -3.36 -0.32 10.21
C GLY A 236 -1.88 -0.70 10.22
N GLY A 237 -1.07 -0.07 11.07
CA GLY A 237 0.34 -0.41 11.23
C GLY A 237 0.58 -1.59 12.18
N ILE A 238 1.85 -1.92 12.37
CA ILE A 238 2.30 -3.10 13.13
C ILE A 238 2.69 -2.69 14.54
N VAL A 239 2.29 -3.49 15.53
CA VAL A 239 2.77 -3.39 16.92
C VAL A 239 3.72 -4.55 17.15
N GLY A 240 4.99 -4.24 17.41
CA GLY A 240 6.02 -5.18 17.83
C GLY A 240 6.57 -4.84 19.21
N SER A 241 7.34 -5.76 19.76
CA SER A 241 7.90 -5.66 21.11
C SER A 241 9.36 -5.18 21.05
N ILE A 242 9.70 -4.20 21.87
CA ILE A 242 11.09 -3.81 22.09
C ILE A 242 11.86 -4.86 22.90
N CYS A 243 11.16 -5.79 23.54
CA CYS A 243 11.74 -6.86 24.32
C CYS A 243 11.97 -8.15 23.52
N ASP A 244 11.67 -8.13 22.22
CA ASP A 244 12.08 -9.21 21.33
C ASP A 244 13.62 -9.23 21.22
N ALA A 245 14.22 -10.43 21.23
CA ALA A 245 15.68 -10.58 21.07
C ALA A 245 16.22 -9.99 19.74
N SER A 246 15.33 -9.78 18.78
CA SER A 246 15.59 -9.11 17.51
C SER A 246 14.30 -8.48 17.01
N PHE A 247 14.41 -7.33 16.34
CA PHE A 247 13.27 -6.66 15.72
C PHE A 247 12.98 -7.17 14.30
N GLU A 248 13.72 -8.16 13.81
CA GLU A 248 13.66 -8.64 12.43
C GLU A 248 12.24 -9.03 12.00
N SER A 249 11.56 -9.87 12.78
CA SER A 249 10.21 -10.31 12.39
C SER A 249 9.22 -9.14 12.29
N THR A 250 9.37 -8.14 13.15
CA THR A 250 8.53 -6.94 13.13
C THR A 250 8.88 -6.07 11.93
N LEU A 251 10.18 -5.85 11.67
CA LEU A 251 10.65 -5.05 10.55
C LEU A 251 10.32 -5.70 9.19
N VAL A 252 10.35 -7.03 9.07
CA VAL A 252 9.91 -7.76 7.88
C VAL A 252 8.40 -7.60 7.66
N LYS A 253 7.59 -7.68 8.72
CA LYS A 253 6.15 -7.43 8.64
C LYS A 253 5.86 -5.99 8.21
N ILE A 254 6.59 -5.02 8.78
CA ILE A 254 6.51 -3.62 8.38
C ILE A 254 6.87 -3.50 6.90
N ALA A 255 8.06 -3.93 6.46
CA ALA A 255 8.50 -3.87 5.06
C ALA A 255 7.49 -4.53 4.10
N SER A 256 6.90 -5.65 4.49
CA SER A 256 5.85 -6.34 3.71
C SER A 256 4.55 -5.53 3.64
N ALA A 257 4.19 -4.81 4.71
CA ALA A 257 3.05 -3.90 4.76
C ALA A 257 3.32 -2.59 4.00
N LEU A 258 4.59 -2.16 3.89
CA LEU A 258 5.03 -1.01 3.07
C LEU A 258 4.86 -1.24 1.58
N ASN A 259 4.60 -2.49 1.18
CA ASN A 259 4.27 -2.85 -0.18
C ASN A 259 2.89 -2.28 -0.55
N SER A 260 2.85 -0.99 -0.91
CA SER A 260 1.66 -0.23 -1.32
C SER A 260 1.05 -0.71 -2.64
N LEU A 261 1.59 -1.79 -3.21
CA LEU A 261 1.11 -2.38 -4.44
C LEU A 261 -0.33 -2.84 -4.28
N ARG A 262 -1.18 -2.35 -5.17
CA ARG A 262 -2.59 -2.72 -5.21
C ARG A 262 -2.70 -4.21 -5.50
N ARG A 263 -3.54 -4.88 -4.72
CA ARG A 263 -3.91 -6.28 -4.96
C ARG A 263 -5.27 -6.41 -5.63
N ALA A 264 -6.10 -5.38 -5.59
CA ALA A 264 -7.40 -5.37 -6.24
C ALA A 264 -7.46 -4.24 -7.28
N PHE A 265 -7.94 -4.57 -8.47
CA PHE A 265 -8.08 -3.67 -9.60
C PHE A 265 -9.54 -3.66 -10.05
N PRO A 266 -10.28 -2.56 -9.81
CA PRO A 266 -11.69 -2.47 -10.21
C PRO A 266 -11.78 -2.49 -11.74
N LEU A 267 -12.75 -3.22 -12.27
CA LEU A 267 -13.04 -3.26 -13.69
C LEU A 267 -14.01 -2.14 -14.07
N SER A 268 -13.89 -1.61 -15.28
CA SER A 268 -14.74 -0.54 -15.82
C SER A 268 -16.19 -0.98 -15.99
N LEU A 269 -16.40 -2.27 -16.28
CA LEU A 269 -17.71 -2.87 -16.57
C LEU A 269 -17.83 -4.25 -15.90
N LYS A 270 -19.06 -4.74 -15.76
CA LYS A 270 -19.33 -6.08 -15.20
C LYS A 270 -18.96 -7.16 -16.22
N PRO A 271 -17.95 -8.01 -15.95
CA PRO A 271 -17.53 -9.07 -16.85
C PRO A 271 -18.46 -10.29 -16.77
N VAL A 272 -18.46 -11.12 -17.82
CA VAL A 272 -18.80 -12.54 -17.71
C VAL A 272 -17.58 -13.27 -17.10
N PRO A 273 -17.63 -13.75 -15.83
CA PRO A 273 -16.43 -14.12 -15.09
C PRO A 273 -15.60 -15.26 -15.69
N ALA A 274 -16.19 -16.12 -16.52
CA ALA A 274 -15.49 -17.22 -17.18
C ALA A 274 -14.60 -16.75 -18.34
N THR A 275 -14.80 -15.52 -18.83
CA THR A 275 -14.10 -14.96 -20.00
C THR A 275 -12.96 -14.01 -19.64
N LEU A 276 -12.71 -13.81 -18.34
CA LEU A 276 -11.65 -12.93 -17.86
C LEU A 276 -10.28 -13.51 -18.18
N HIS A 277 -9.50 -12.77 -18.97
CA HIS A 277 -8.09 -13.00 -19.23
C HIS A 277 -7.28 -11.86 -18.61
N VAL A 278 -6.31 -12.22 -17.77
CA VAL A 278 -5.50 -11.26 -17.01
C VAL A 278 -4.06 -11.38 -17.43
N LEU A 279 -3.48 -10.28 -17.90
CA LEU A 279 -2.07 -10.19 -18.26
C LEU A 279 -1.37 -9.14 -17.40
N VAL A 280 -0.18 -9.47 -16.93
CA VAL A 280 0.73 -8.55 -16.23
C VAL A 280 2.01 -8.47 -17.04
N ASN A 281 2.36 -7.25 -17.49
CA ASN A 281 3.47 -7.01 -18.42
C ASN A 281 3.44 -7.92 -19.66
N GLY A 282 2.23 -8.19 -20.17
CA GLY A 282 2.01 -9.07 -21.34
C GLY A 282 2.09 -10.57 -21.03
N THR A 283 2.40 -10.98 -19.81
CA THR A 283 2.42 -12.40 -19.40
C THR A 283 1.06 -12.79 -18.80
N PRO A 284 0.41 -13.85 -19.26
CA PRO A 284 -0.86 -14.30 -18.69
C PRO A 284 -0.66 -14.82 -17.26
N VAL A 285 -1.55 -14.42 -16.35
CA VAL A 285 -1.55 -14.86 -14.95
C VAL A 285 -2.66 -15.91 -14.76
N PRO A 286 -2.38 -17.06 -14.12
CA PRO A 286 -3.39 -18.08 -13.91
C PRO A 286 -4.48 -17.60 -12.93
N ARG A 287 -5.71 -18.01 -13.20
CA ARG A 287 -6.82 -17.91 -12.26
C ARG A 287 -6.65 -19.01 -11.21
N ASP A 288 -6.17 -18.64 -10.03
CA ASP A 288 -5.81 -19.56 -8.97
C ASP A 288 -6.19 -18.95 -7.61
N LEU A 289 -6.84 -19.76 -6.76
CA LEU A 289 -7.36 -19.30 -5.46
C LEU A 289 -6.30 -19.24 -4.35
N VAL A 290 -5.09 -19.75 -4.61
CA VAL A 290 -3.95 -19.77 -3.69
C VAL A 290 -2.88 -18.78 -4.13
N ASN A 291 -2.49 -18.78 -5.40
CA ASN A 291 -1.41 -17.94 -5.93
C ASN A 291 -1.64 -17.57 -7.40
N GLY A 292 -2.42 -16.51 -7.63
CA GLY A 292 -2.84 -16.05 -8.95
C GLY A 292 -3.83 -14.90 -8.83
N TRP A 293 -4.94 -14.95 -9.56
CA TRP A 293 -6.02 -13.98 -9.42
C TRP A 293 -7.41 -14.61 -9.28
N GLN A 294 -8.35 -13.86 -8.69
CA GLN A 294 -9.78 -14.16 -8.68
C GLN A 294 -10.61 -12.91 -9.01
N TYR A 295 -11.80 -13.11 -9.55
CA TYR A 295 -12.79 -12.05 -9.71
C TYR A 295 -13.66 -11.92 -8.45
N ARG A 296 -13.88 -10.68 -8.01
CA ARG A 296 -14.70 -10.29 -6.86
C ARG A 296 -15.94 -9.55 -7.35
N ALA A 297 -17.07 -10.23 -7.30
CA ALA A 297 -18.34 -9.72 -7.83
C ALA A 297 -18.94 -8.59 -6.97
N ASP A 298 -18.69 -8.62 -5.65
CA ASP A 298 -19.08 -7.62 -4.67
C ASP A 298 -18.47 -6.25 -4.93
N THR A 299 -17.21 -6.21 -5.39
CA THR A 299 -16.46 -4.98 -5.67
C THR A 299 -16.18 -4.76 -7.16
N GLN A 300 -16.72 -5.60 -8.04
CA GLN A 300 -16.41 -5.63 -9.49
C GLN A 300 -14.90 -5.48 -9.77
N SER A 301 -14.06 -6.33 -9.17
CA SER A 301 -12.61 -6.19 -9.27
C SER A 301 -11.90 -7.51 -9.49
N VAL A 302 -10.70 -7.45 -10.06
CA VAL A 302 -9.76 -8.58 -10.07
C VAL A 302 -8.83 -8.44 -8.89
N ALA A 303 -8.83 -9.44 -8.02
CA ALA A 303 -7.98 -9.51 -6.84
C ALA A 303 -6.86 -10.55 -7.02
N PHE A 304 -5.61 -10.14 -6.86
CA PHE A 304 -4.44 -11.01 -6.86
C PHE A 304 -4.22 -11.63 -5.48
N LEU A 305 -3.92 -12.92 -5.45
CA LEU A 305 -3.91 -13.77 -4.27
C LEU A 305 -2.53 -14.39 -3.99
N GLY A 306 -2.33 -14.79 -2.75
CA GLY A 306 -1.09 -15.40 -2.29
C GLY A 306 0.11 -14.47 -2.42
N ASN A 307 1.20 -15.05 -2.91
CA ASN A 307 2.48 -14.35 -3.12
C ASN A 307 2.53 -13.61 -4.46
N TYR A 308 1.56 -13.84 -5.35
CA TYR A 308 1.48 -13.12 -6.60
C TYR A 308 0.94 -11.71 -6.35
N VAL A 309 1.84 -10.72 -6.46
CA VAL A 309 1.52 -9.29 -6.45
C VAL A 309 2.04 -8.70 -7.75
N PRO A 310 1.21 -7.99 -8.54
CA PRO A 310 1.68 -7.33 -9.75
C PRO A 310 2.85 -6.40 -9.41
N PRO A 311 4.03 -6.53 -10.06
CA PRO A 311 5.22 -5.77 -9.71
C PRO A 311 5.02 -4.25 -9.78
N PRO A 312 5.83 -3.46 -9.06
CA PRO A 312 5.83 -2.00 -9.15
C PRO A 312 5.81 -1.49 -10.59
N GLY A 313 4.91 -0.55 -10.89
CA GLY A 313 4.80 0.07 -12.22
C GLY A 313 4.33 -0.85 -13.35
N ALA A 314 4.02 -2.12 -13.07
CA ALA A 314 3.58 -3.10 -14.07
C ALA A 314 2.32 -2.65 -14.81
N LEU A 315 2.23 -3.01 -16.09
CA LEU A 315 1.03 -2.82 -16.89
C LEU A 315 0.10 -4.03 -16.71
N LEU A 316 -1.11 -3.80 -16.25
CA LEU A 316 -2.16 -4.81 -16.13
C LEU A 316 -3.15 -4.63 -17.27
N ARG A 317 -3.49 -5.74 -17.92
CA ARG A 317 -4.50 -5.79 -18.97
C ARG A 317 -5.53 -6.85 -18.61
N PHE A 318 -6.80 -6.44 -18.53
CA PHE A 318 -7.94 -7.30 -18.26
C PHE A 318 -8.82 -7.33 -19.50
N GLU A 319 -8.95 -8.49 -20.13
CA GLU A 319 -9.83 -8.69 -21.28
C GLU A 319 -11.00 -9.57 -20.86
N TYR A 320 -12.23 -9.20 -21.23
CA TYR A 320 -13.42 -9.97 -20.87
C TYR A 320 -14.61 -9.67 -21.78
N ALA A 321 -15.51 -10.64 -21.92
CA ALA A 321 -16.79 -10.44 -22.56
C ALA A 321 -17.80 -9.78 -21.61
N LEU A 322 -18.69 -8.97 -22.18
CA LEU A 322 -19.85 -8.42 -21.50
C LEU A 322 -21.05 -9.36 -21.66
N ALA A 323 -21.90 -9.43 -20.64
CA ALA A 323 -23.18 -10.11 -20.78
C ALA A 323 -24.04 -9.32 -21.80
N PRO A 324 -24.79 -10.01 -22.69
CA PRO A 324 -25.78 -9.34 -23.51
C PRO A 324 -26.76 -8.54 -22.62
N PRO A 325 -27.17 -7.34 -23.05
CA PRO A 325 -28.11 -6.50 -22.29
C PRO A 325 -29.47 -7.16 -22.06
#